data_AF-A0A7W1JYA0-F1
#
_entry.id   AF-A0A7W1JYA0-F1
#
_cell.length_a   1.000
_cell.length_b   1.000
_cell.length_c   1.000
_cell.angle_alpha   90.00
_cell.angle_beta   90.00
_cell.angle_gamma   90.00
#
_symmetry.space_group_name_H-M   'P 1'
#
loop_
_entity.id
_entity.type
_entity.pdbx_description
1 polymer ?
#
loop_
_entity_poly.entity_id
_entity_poly.type
_entity_poly.pdbx_seq_one_letter_code
_entity_poly.pdbx_strand_id
1 'polypeptide(L)'
;MRRAFVCCGLVALFAAGCGSTKTVTRTVTVPGKSKSELGPPSEQTQFGYVKSLKRKGTAYVLRFDPALLLSGITANTAAAEDGAVELGQPVPNDNYRLNEGHRLLTYFLPANARVTVLTTHGSSSLGETKIPVDELARIVNGGKHRKLFEPLATGVWLRVRIDTVRSLDQQYQP
;
A
#
# COMPACT_ATOMS: atom_id res chain seq x y z
N MET A 1 -45.37 -12.40 -87.98
CA MET A 1 -45.52 -13.83 -87.57
C MET A 1 -44.91 -13.96 -86.17
N ARG A 2 -45.76 -14.08 -85.14
CA ARG A 2 -45.85 -15.19 -84.16
C ARG A 2 -44.59 -15.34 -83.28
N ARG A 3 -44.58 -14.68 -82.11
CA ARG A 3 -45.06 -15.15 -80.78
C ARG A 3 -44.18 -16.26 -80.20
N ALA A 4 -43.46 -15.93 -79.13
CA ALA A 4 -42.76 -16.87 -78.27
C ALA A 4 -43.15 -16.62 -76.80
N PHE A 5 -43.36 -17.74 -76.10
CA PHE A 5 -43.36 -17.99 -74.65
C PHE A 5 -44.44 -17.37 -73.76
N VAL A 6 -45.35 -18.24 -73.32
CA VAL A 6 -46.05 -18.15 -72.03
C VAL A 6 -46.19 -19.55 -71.42
N CYS A 7 -46.02 -19.58 -70.09
CA CYS A 7 -46.60 -20.48 -69.09
C CYS A 7 -45.80 -21.67 -68.52
N CYS A 8 -45.33 -21.41 -67.29
CA CYS A 8 -45.71 -22.10 -66.05
C CYS A 8 -45.16 -23.50 -65.77
N GLY A 9 -44.02 -23.52 -65.07
CA GLY A 9 -43.64 -24.62 -64.18
C GLY A 9 -44.15 -24.37 -62.75
N LEU A 10 -44.87 -25.35 -62.21
CA LEU A 10 -45.17 -25.50 -60.78
C LEU A 10 -43.87 -25.61 -59.97
N VAL A 11 -43.82 -24.97 -58.78
CA VAL A 11 -42.93 -25.41 -57.69
C VAL A 11 -43.69 -25.37 -56.37
N ALA A 12 -43.52 -26.48 -55.63
CA ALA A 12 -44.26 -26.91 -54.46
C ALA A 12 -44.00 -26.09 -53.18
N LEU A 13 -44.99 -26.09 -52.29
CA LEU A 13 -44.88 -25.62 -50.90
C LEU A 13 -43.83 -26.41 -50.12
N PHE A 14 -42.84 -25.72 -49.55
CA PHE A 14 -42.06 -26.25 -48.43
C PHE A 14 -42.69 -25.80 -47.11
N ALA A 15 -43.12 -26.77 -46.31
CA ALA A 15 -43.56 -26.56 -44.93
C ALA A 15 -42.36 -26.14 -44.07
N ALA A 16 -42.43 -24.94 -43.48
CA ALA A 16 -41.46 -24.49 -42.49
C ALA A 16 -41.70 -25.25 -41.17
N GLY A 17 -40.84 -26.22 -40.87
CA GLY A 17 -40.79 -26.87 -39.57
C GLY A 17 -40.34 -25.88 -38.49
N CYS A 18 -41.26 -25.51 -37.60
CA CYS A 18 -41.01 -24.60 -36.49
C CYS A 18 -40.27 -25.36 -35.36
N GLY A 19 -38.96 -25.55 -35.49
CA GLY A 19 -38.10 -26.09 -34.44
C GLY A 19 -37.73 -25.00 -33.44
N SER A 20 -38.56 -24.77 -32.42
CA SER A 20 -38.26 -23.81 -31.35
C SER A 20 -37.06 -24.28 -30.53
N THR A 21 -35.89 -23.69 -30.74
CA THR A 21 -34.71 -23.93 -29.90
C THR A 21 -34.92 -23.22 -28.56
N LYS A 22 -35.25 -23.96 -27.51
CA LYS A 22 -35.31 -23.42 -26.15
C LYS A 22 -33.90 -23.25 -25.60
N THR A 23 -33.41 -22.01 -25.52
CA THR A 23 -32.20 -21.68 -24.77
C THR A 23 -32.47 -21.84 -23.28
N VAL A 24 -31.87 -22.85 -22.66
CA VAL A 24 -31.92 -23.06 -21.20
C VAL A 24 -30.71 -22.36 -20.58
N THR A 25 -30.94 -21.23 -19.91
CA THR A 25 -29.91 -20.55 -19.14
C THR A 25 -29.74 -21.25 -17.80
N ARG A 26 -28.64 -22.00 -17.63
CA ARG A 26 -28.28 -22.60 -16.34
C ARG A 26 -27.45 -21.61 -15.54
N THR A 27 -28.08 -20.97 -14.56
CA THR A 27 -27.35 -20.16 -13.57
C THR A 27 -26.51 -21.10 -12.69
N VAL A 28 -25.19 -21.05 -12.85
CA VAL A 28 -24.26 -21.74 -11.97
C VAL A 28 -23.89 -20.78 -10.84
N THR A 29 -24.51 -20.95 -9.68
CA THR A 29 -24.08 -20.26 -8.46
C THR A 29 -22.79 -20.90 -7.99
N VAL A 30 -21.67 -20.21 -8.20
CA VAL A 30 -20.38 -20.61 -7.61
C VAL A 30 -20.44 -20.24 -6.12
N PRO A 31 -20.27 -21.19 -5.18
CA PRO A 31 -20.20 -20.85 -3.77
C PRO A 31 -19.05 -19.86 -3.57
N GLY A 32 -19.36 -18.71 -2.96
CA GLY A 32 -18.37 -17.68 -2.66
C GLY A 32 -17.23 -18.28 -1.84
N LYS A 33 -15.99 -17.99 -2.25
CA LYS A 33 -14.78 -18.43 -1.54
C LYS A 33 -14.91 -18.06 -0.06
N SER A 34 -15.00 -19.06 0.81
CA SER A 34 -14.95 -18.85 2.26
C SER A 34 -13.67 -18.09 2.57
N LYS A 35 -13.79 -16.93 3.24
CA LYS A 35 -12.62 -16.21 3.75
C LYS A 35 -12.00 -17.11 4.81
N SER A 36 -10.92 -17.79 4.48
CA SER A 36 -10.10 -18.47 5.47
C SER A 36 -9.70 -17.45 6.53
N GLU A 37 -9.94 -17.76 7.79
CA GLU A 37 -9.50 -16.94 8.93
C GLU A 37 -7.96 -16.88 9.02
N LEU A 38 -7.26 -17.76 8.29
CA LEU A 38 -5.80 -17.85 8.20
C LEU A 38 -5.20 -16.94 7.09
N GLY A 39 -5.92 -15.91 6.66
CA GLY A 39 -5.42 -14.94 5.67
C GLY A 39 -4.30 -14.05 6.22
N PRO A 40 -3.53 -13.36 5.34
CA PRO A 40 -2.52 -12.41 5.79
C PRO A 40 -3.17 -11.28 6.62
N PRO A 41 -2.42 -10.63 7.52
CA PRO A 41 -2.91 -9.47 8.25
C PRO A 41 -3.52 -8.43 7.31
N SER A 42 -4.67 -7.89 7.71
CA SER A 42 -5.38 -6.89 6.90
C SER A 42 -4.58 -5.59 6.73
N GLU A 43 -3.68 -5.31 7.67
CA GLU A 43 -2.73 -4.21 7.66
C GLU A 43 -1.38 -4.68 8.22
N GLN A 44 -0.31 -4.05 7.75
CA GLN A 44 1.04 -4.26 8.24
C GLN A 44 1.55 -2.97 8.85
N THR A 45 2.27 -3.07 9.96
CA THR A 45 3.02 -1.96 10.55
C THR A 45 4.49 -2.15 10.25
N GLN A 46 5.13 -1.14 9.68
CA GLN A 46 6.53 -1.21 9.24
C GLN A 46 7.30 0.00 9.76
N PHE A 47 8.51 -0.23 10.26
CA PHE A 47 9.46 0.83 10.57
C PHE A 47 10.41 1.05 9.39
N GLY A 48 10.94 2.25 9.27
CA GLY A 48 11.94 2.56 8.25
C GLY A 48 12.00 4.03 7.91
N TYR A 49 12.54 4.32 6.73
CA TYR A 49 12.89 5.66 6.31
C TYR A 49 12.19 6.05 5.01
N VAL A 50 11.66 7.27 4.98
CA VAL A 50 11.16 7.87 3.75
C VAL A 50 12.34 8.35 2.92
N LYS A 51 12.53 7.78 1.72
CA LYS A 51 13.64 8.18 0.83
C LYS A 51 13.22 9.19 -0.23
N SER A 52 11.97 9.13 -0.69
CA SER A 52 11.39 10.18 -1.52
C SER A 52 9.87 10.12 -1.51
N LEU A 53 9.23 11.27 -1.74
CA LEU A 53 7.79 11.37 -1.88
C LEU A 53 7.45 12.25 -3.08
N LYS A 54 6.91 11.65 -4.13
CA LYS A 54 6.63 12.33 -5.41
C LYS A 54 5.13 12.40 -5.67
N ARG A 55 4.64 13.57 -6.06
CA ARG A 55 3.22 13.74 -6.43
C ARG A 55 2.91 12.97 -7.72
N LYS A 56 1.78 12.26 -7.75
CA LYS A 56 1.24 11.56 -8.92
C LYS A 56 -0.28 11.75 -8.95
N GLY A 57 -0.74 12.61 -9.85
CA GLY A 57 -2.16 13.00 -9.89
C GLY A 57 -2.60 13.68 -8.59
N THR A 58 -3.63 13.14 -7.95
CA THR A 58 -4.18 13.64 -6.68
C THR A 58 -3.54 13.04 -5.43
N ALA A 59 -2.55 12.16 -5.59
CA ALA A 59 -1.90 11.44 -4.50
C ALA A 59 -0.37 11.46 -4.66
N TYR A 60 0.33 10.62 -3.90
CA TYR A 60 1.78 10.54 -3.89
C TYR A 60 2.27 9.11 -4.03
N VAL A 61 3.47 8.96 -4.59
CA VAL A 61 4.25 7.73 -4.62
C VAL A 61 5.37 7.87 -3.61
N LEU A 62 5.34 7.01 -2.59
CA LEU A 62 6.31 6.94 -1.52
C LEU A 62 7.36 5.88 -1.84
N ARG A 63 8.65 6.24 -1.77
CA ARG A 63 9.76 5.28 -1.75
C ARG A 63 10.24 5.12 -0.30
N PHE A 64 10.12 3.91 0.22
CA PHE A 64 10.35 3.57 1.61
C PHE A 64 11.49 2.56 1.73
N ASP A 65 12.37 2.76 2.70
CA ASP A 65 13.52 1.91 3.03
C ASP A 65 13.20 1.22 4.37
N PRO A 66 12.66 -0.01 4.36
CA PRO A 66 12.26 -0.70 5.58
C PRO A 66 13.46 -1.00 6.47
N ALA A 67 13.24 -0.93 7.78
CA ALA A 67 14.19 -1.37 8.78
C ALA A 67 13.42 -1.98 9.96
N LEU A 68 14.15 -2.65 10.85
CA LEU A 68 13.62 -3.12 12.13
C LEU A 68 14.06 -2.15 13.22
N LEU A 69 13.10 -1.71 14.04
CA LEU A 69 13.38 -1.07 15.32
C LEU A 69 13.23 -2.13 16.40
N LEU A 70 14.35 -2.71 16.80
CA LEU A 70 14.43 -3.79 17.77
C LEU A 70 14.55 -3.22 19.18
N SER A 71 14.07 -3.95 20.18
CA SER A 71 14.29 -3.65 21.59
C SER A 71 14.58 -4.93 22.38
N GLY A 72 15.00 -4.78 23.64
CA GLY A 72 15.24 -5.90 24.55
C GLY A 72 16.32 -6.87 24.06
N ILE A 73 16.12 -8.18 24.32
CA ILE A 73 17.11 -9.21 23.97
C ILE A 73 17.42 -9.24 22.47
N THR A 74 16.41 -9.03 21.62
CA THR A 74 16.59 -9.03 20.17
C THR A 74 17.48 -7.88 19.72
N ALA A 75 17.34 -6.70 20.31
CA ALA A 75 18.22 -5.58 20.04
C ALA A 75 19.66 -5.84 20.50
N ASN A 76 19.85 -6.33 21.73
CA ASN A 76 21.18 -6.59 22.28
C ASN A 76 21.93 -7.66 21.50
N THR A 77 21.25 -8.75 21.12
CA THR A 77 21.87 -9.80 20.31
C THR A 77 22.24 -9.28 18.92
N ALA A 78 21.31 -8.64 18.21
CA ALA A 78 21.60 -8.10 16.88
C ALA A 78 22.72 -7.04 16.90
N ALA A 79 22.71 -6.15 17.88
CA ALA A 79 23.74 -5.13 18.02
C ALA A 79 25.11 -5.73 18.34
N ALA A 80 25.18 -6.80 19.16
CA ALA A 80 26.43 -7.49 19.44
C ALA A 80 26.95 -8.26 18.22
N GLU A 81 26.06 -8.92 17.47
CA GLU A 81 26.40 -9.64 16.22
C GLU A 81 26.92 -8.68 15.14
N ASP A 82 26.37 -7.47 15.07
CA ASP A 82 26.82 -6.40 14.18
C ASP A 82 28.07 -5.66 14.72
N GLY A 83 28.52 -5.97 15.93
CA GLY A 83 29.65 -5.30 16.59
C GLY A 83 29.38 -3.85 17.04
N ALA A 84 28.11 -3.43 17.09
CA ALA A 84 27.69 -2.12 17.57
C ALA A 84 27.82 -1.99 19.11
N VAL A 85 27.78 -3.11 19.83
CA VAL A 85 28.07 -3.22 21.27
C VAL A 85 28.88 -4.49 21.55
N GLU A 86 29.52 -4.56 22.72
CA GLU A 86 30.16 -5.80 23.16
C GLU A 86 29.11 -6.87 23.54
N LEU A 87 29.49 -8.15 23.43
CA LEU A 87 28.62 -9.25 23.80
C LEU A 87 28.19 -9.15 25.28
N GLY A 88 26.88 -9.14 25.50
CA GLY A 88 26.29 -9.03 26.84
C GLY A 88 26.09 -7.60 27.33
N GLN A 89 26.52 -6.58 26.59
CA GLN A 89 26.21 -5.20 26.91
C GLN A 89 24.83 -4.80 26.35
N PRO A 90 24.06 -3.97 27.09
CA PRO A 90 22.80 -3.44 26.60
C PRO A 90 23.03 -2.37 25.51
N VAL A 91 22.11 -2.28 24.56
CA VAL A 91 22.12 -1.18 23.59
C VAL A 91 21.74 0.15 24.24
N PRO A 92 22.39 1.27 23.87
CA PRO A 92 21.96 2.59 24.32
C PRO A 92 20.51 2.89 23.93
N ASN A 93 19.76 3.54 24.83
CA ASN A 93 18.36 3.95 24.63
C ASN A 93 17.40 2.79 24.29
N ASP A 94 17.77 1.56 24.68
CA ASP A 94 16.99 0.32 24.61
C ASP A 94 16.48 -0.09 23.21
N ASN A 95 16.96 0.56 22.16
CA ASN A 95 16.54 0.28 20.80
C ASN A 95 17.72 0.16 19.84
N TYR A 96 17.64 -0.81 18.93
CA TYR A 96 18.62 -1.03 17.89
C TYR A 96 17.95 -1.03 16.52
N ARG A 97 18.56 -0.32 15.56
CA ARG A 97 18.04 -0.20 14.20
C ARG A 97 18.78 -1.16 13.29
N LEU A 98 18.12 -2.26 12.94
CA LEU A 98 18.67 -3.26 12.04
C LEU A 98 18.12 -3.02 10.63
N ASN A 99 19.00 -2.77 9.66
CA ASN A 99 18.63 -2.62 8.25
C ASN A 99 19.26 -3.75 7.42
N GLU A 100 18.55 -4.86 7.33
CA GLU A 100 19.03 -6.07 6.61
C GLU A 100 18.91 -5.93 5.09
N GLY A 101 17.99 -5.08 4.62
CA GLY A 101 17.60 -5.03 3.22
C GLY A 101 17.41 -3.60 2.76
N HIS A 102 18.45 -2.99 2.21
CA HIS A 102 18.42 -1.65 1.61
C HIS A 102 17.52 -1.53 0.35
N ARG A 103 16.61 -2.48 0.12
CA ARG A 103 15.71 -2.48 -1.02
C ARG A 103 14.56 -1.51 -0.76
N LEU A 104 14.49 -0.50 -1.61
CA LEU A 104 13.42 0.47 -1.56
C LEU A 104 12.09 -0.13 -2.04
N LEU A 105 11.07 -0.10 -1.19
CA LEU A 105 9.68 -0.43 -1.49
C LEU A 105 8.95 0.79 -2.04
N THR A 106 7.88 0.54 -2.81
CA THR A 106 7.03 1.59 -3.37
C THR A 106 5.63 1.45 -2.82
N TYR A 107 5.09 2.56 -2.29
CA TYR A 107 3.74 2.61 -1.78
C TYR A 107 2.94 3.77 -2.38
N PHE A 108 1.63 3.59 -2.44
CA PHE A 108 0.68 4.65 -2.72
C PHE A 108 0.35 5.39 -1.41
N LEU A 109 0.51 6.71 -1.41
CA LEU A 109 0.16 7.56 -0.28
C LEU A 109 -0.99 8.51 -0.70
N PRO A 110 -2.24 8.20 -0.31
CA PRO A 110 -3.38 9.07 -0.53
C PRO A 110 -3.16 10.44 0.13
N ALA A 111 -3.66 11.53 -0.47
CA ALA A 111 -3.51 12.87 0.10
C ALA A 111 -4.21 13.06 1.46
N ASN A 112 -5.18 12.20 1.79
CA ASN A 112 -5.92 12.18 3.05
C ASN A 112 -5.40 11.14 4.06
N ALA A 113 -4.27 10.50 3.80
CA ALA A 113 -3.63 9.62 4.78
C ALA A 113 -3.28 10.41 6.04
N ARG A 114 -3.34 9.74 7.20
CA ARG A 114 -2.99 10.38 8.47
C ARG A 114 -1.48 10.53 8.56
N VAL A 115 -1.00 11.74 8.82
CA VAL A 115 0.43 11.98 9.06
C VAL A 115 0.61 12.71 10.38
N THR A 116 1.46 12.16 11.24
CA THR A 116 1.82 12.74 12.53
C THR A 116 3.34 12.90 12.58
N VAL A 117 3.79 14.12 12.87
CA VAL A 117 5.22 14.45 13.05
C VAL A 117 5.44 15.07 14.43
N LEU A 118 6.69 15.08 14.89
CA LEU A 118 7.08 15.69 16.16
C LEU A 118 7.53 17.12 15.94
N THR A 119 6.93 18.07 16.68
CA THR A 119 7.30 19.49 16.65
C THR A 119 7.36 20.05 18.06
N THR A 120 8.14 21.10 18.27
CA THR A 120 8.33 21.72 19.60
C THR A 120 7.02 22.24 20.24
N HIS A 121 5.98 22.47 19.44
CA HIS A 121 4.72 23.08 19.89
C HIS A 121 3.50 22.21 19.58
N GLY A 122 3.67 20.89 19.46
CA GLY A 122 2.55 19.98 19.23
C GLY A 122 1.65 19.80 20.46
N SER A 123 0.56 19.07 20.28
CA SER A 123 -0.53 18.97 21.26
C SER A 123 -0.31 17.95 22.38
N SER A 124 0.71 17.10 22.29
CA SER A 124 1.04 16.09 23.30
C SER A 124 2.36 16.41 24.02
N SER A 125 2.69 15.64 25.06
CA SER A 125 3.96 15.78 25.81
C SER A 125 5.21 15.58 24.93
N LEU A 126 5.09 14.87 23.81
CA LEU A 126 6.15 14.68 22.82
C LEU A 126 6.03 15.64 21.62
N GLY A 127 5.07 16.57 21.65
CA GLY A 127 4.91 17.55 20.59
C GLY A 127 4.33 16.98 19.30
N GLU A 128 3.46 15.96 19.38
CA GLU A 128 2.79 15.41 18.20
C GLU A 128 1.96 16.45 17.47
N THR A 129 2.12 16.50 16.15
CA THR A 129 1.46 17.45 15.27
C THR A 129 0.97 16.74 14.02
N LYS A 130 -0.34 16.80 13.78
CA LYS A 130 -0.93 16.29 12.54
C LYS A 130 -0.63 17.26 11.40
N ILE A 131 -0.16 16.74 10.27
CA ILE A 131 0.13 17.53 9.07
C ILE A 131 -0.55 16.91 7.85
N PRO A 132 -0.84 17.70 6.80
CA PRO A 132 -1.30 17.16 5.53
C PRO A 132 -0.13 16.54 4.74
N VAL A 133 -0.46 15.63 3.81
CA VAL A 133 0.56 14.87 3.04
C VAL A 133 1.39 15.75 2.12
N ASP A 134 0.86 16.87 1.64
CA ASP A 134 1.62 17.84 0.85
C ASP A 134 2.71 18.54 1.70
N GLU A 135 2.45 18.77 2.99
CA GLU A 135 3.47 19.26 3.92
C GLU A 135 4.53 18.20 4.17
N LEU A 136 4.14 16.94 4.37
CA LEU A 136 5.09 15.83 4.43
C LEU A 136 5.98 15.77 3.18
N ALA A 137 5.42 15.95 1.99
CA ALA A 137 6.19 15.98 0.76
C ALA A 137 7.18 17.14 0.71
N ARG A 138 6.84 18.31 1.26
CA ARG A 138 7.80 19.42 1.41
C ARG A 138 8.91 19.06 2.39
N ILE A 139 8.60 18.44 3.53
CA ILE A 139 9.60 17.99 4.51
C ILE A 139 10.59 17.01 3.85
N VAL A 140 10.08 15.97 3.19
CA VAL A 140 10.90 14.93 2.55
C VAL A 140 11.79 15.48 1.44
N ASN A 141 11.28 16.45 0.67
CA ASN A 141 11.98 17.00 -0.49
C ASN A 141 12.77 18.30 -0.19
N GLY A 142 12.90 18.69 1.08
CA GLY A 142 13.65 19.88 1.49
C GLY A 142 13.00 21.23 1.12
N GLY A 143 11.69 21.25 0.91
CA GLY A 143 10.93 22.48 0.67
C GLY A 143 10.67 23.27 1.96
N LYS A 144 9.94 24.39 1.85
CA LYS A 144 9.53 25.17 3.03
C LYS A 144 8.50 24.40 3.87
N HIS A 145 8.82 24.17 5.14
CA HIS A 145 7.94 23.46 6.09
C HIS A 145 8.14 23.99 7.52
N ARG A 146 7.28 23.58 8.45
CA ARG A 146 7.46 23.88 9.88
C ARG A 146 8.73 23.24 10.44
N LYS A 147 9.31 23.82 11.48
CA LYS A 147 10.45 23.21 12.17
C LYS A 147 10.00 21.93 12.89
N LEU A 148 10.69 20.83 12.63
CA LEU A 148 10.48 19.58 13.37
C LEU A 148 11.30 19.61 14.67
N PHE A 149 10.83 18.88 15.67
CA PHE A 149 11.59 18.65 16.90
C PHE A 149 12.83 17.79 16.60
N GLU A 150 12.62 16.73 15.82
CA GLU A 150 13.65 15.84 15.29
C GLU A 150 13.48 15.67 13.78
N PRO A 151 14.55 15.41 13.00
CA PRO A 151 14.42 15.14 11.58
C PRO A 151 13.68 13.82 11.33
N LEU A 152 12.99 13.68 10.19
CA LEU A 152 12.37 12.40 9.77
C LEU A 152 13.39 11.25 9.58
N ALA A 153 14.69 11.58 9.57
CA ALA A 153 15.77 10.59 9.53
C ALA A 153 15.82 9.71 10.80
N THR A 154 15.14 10.08 11.89
CA THR A 154 14.94 9.18 13.06
C THR A 154 14.01 8.00 12.75
N GLY A 155 13.36 8.02 11.58
CA GLY A 155 12.50 6.94 11.11
C GLY A 155 11.04 7.20 11.39
N VAL A 156 10.20 6.40 10.74
CA VAL A 156 8.74 6.53 10.78
C VAL A 156 8.10 5.15 10.85
N TRP A 157 6.90 5.09 11.42
CA TRP A 157 6.01 3.94 11.34
C TRP A 157 5.01 4.14 10.22
N LEU A 158 4.95 3.20 9.29
CA LEU A 158 3.89 3.11 8.29
C LEU A 158 2.87 2.06 8.70
N ARG A 159 1.60 2.41 8.58
CA ARG A 159 0.50 1.44 8.55
C ARG A 159 0.02 1.26 7.12
N VAL A 160 0.17 0.06 6.56
CA VAL A 160 -0.06 -0.21 5.14
C VAL A 160 -1.14 -1.26 4.97
N ARG A 161 -2.08 -1.00 4.06
CA ARG A 161 -3.04 -1.99 3.57
C ARG A 161 -2.72 -2.32 2.11
N ILE A 162 -2.23 -3.53 1.85
CA ILE A 162 -1.74 -3.98 0.54
C ILE A 162 -0.54 -3.10 0.11
N ASP A 163 -0.79 -2.04 -0.66
CA ASP A 163 0.21 -1.08 -1.15
C ASP A 163 -0.11 0.36 -0.74
N THR A 164 -1.20 0.57 -0.01
CA THR A 164 -1.75 1.88 0.32
C THR A 164 -1.42 2.22 1.77
N VAL A 165 -0.69 3.32 1.96
CA VAL A 165 -0.39 3.87 3.28
C VAL A 165 -1.66 4.48 3.88
N ARG A 166 -1.94 4.08 5.13
CA ARG A 166 -3.08 4.55 5.94
C ARG A 166 -2.63 5.58 6.96
N SER A 167 -1.46 5.38 7.56
CA SER A 167 -0.80 6.40 8.36
C SER A 167 0.72 6.37 8.25
N LEU A 168 1.32 7.51 8.53
CA LEU A 168 2.74 7.70 8.77
C LEU A 168 2.91 8.47 10.08
N ASP A 169 3.58 7.88 11.04
CA ASP A 169 3.80 8.48 12.35
C ASP A 169 5.31 8.52 12.64
N GLN A 170 5.85 9.70 12.93
CA GLN A 170 7.29 9.87 13.20
C GLN A 170 7.70 9.13 14.48
N GLN A 171 8.80 8.39 14.43
CA GLN A 171 9.39 7.76 15.61
C GLN A 171 10.21 8.80 16.39
N TYR A 172 9.89 8.94 17.68
CA TYR A 172 10.70 9.69 18.64
C TYR A 172 11.98 8.93 18.98
N GLN A 173 13.12 9.62 19.05
CA GLN A 173 14.36 9.04 19.56
C GLN A 173 14.89 9.86 20.74
N PRO A 174 14.80 9.35 21.98
CA PRO A 174 15.37 10.03 23.15
C PRO A 174 16.89 10.13 23.10
#